data_AF-A0A059FFT2-F1
#
_entry.id   AF-A0A059FFT2-F1
#
_cell.length_a   1.000
_cell.length_b   1.000
_cell.length_c   1.000
_cell.angle_alpha   90.00
_cell.angle_beta   90.00
_cell.angle_gamma   90.00
#
_symmetry.space_group_name_H-M   'P 1'
#
loop_
_entity.id
_entity.type
_entity.pdbx_description
1 polymer ?
#
loop_
_entity_poly.entity_id
_entity_poly.type
_entity_poly.pdbx_seq_one_letter_code
_entity_poly.pdbx_strand_id
1 'polypeptide(L)'
;MIRTLCLGLVAACLTAAPALAEDRSEQVASCMISHATEADIAQMKQLMLLALQEKKSEATGVLGALMLTAGLSASGNCGVGFNEVGTPMFEYAMRLYGEHLGTVVLERSLEAMDLPMQ
;
A
#
# COMPACT_ATOMS: atom_id res chain seq x y z
N MET A 1 -12.86 -9.47 55.72
CA MET A 1 -11.67 -9.65 54.85
C MET A 1 -12.13 -10.17 53.50
N ILE A 2 -11.47 -9.71 52.42
CA ILE A 2 -11.55 -10.15 51.01
C ILE A 2 -12.73 -9.55 50.20
N ARG A 3 -12.48 -8.39 49.58
CA ARG A 3 -13.24 -7.85 48.43
C ARG A 3 -12.31 -7.01 47.55
N THR A 4 -11.30 -7.64 46.97
CA THR A 4 -10.44 -7.00 45.96
C THR A 4 -9.74 -8.11 45.19
N LEU A 5 -10.17 -8.40 43.95
CA LEU A 5 -9.39 -9.04 42.87
C LEU A 5 -10.31 -9.40 41.69
N CYS A 6 -10.78 -8.39 40.95
CA CYS A 6 -11.31 -8.56 39.58
C CYS A 6 -10.84 -7.40 38.68
N LEU A 7 -9.61 -6.91 38.89
CA LEU A 7 -8.93 -6.00 37.98
C LEU A 7 -7.70 -6.76 37.48
N GLY A 8 -7.72 -7.27 36.25
CA GLY A 8 -6.49 -7.83 35.69
C GLY A 8 -6.58 -8.65 34.39
N LEU A 9 -7.75 -9.14 33.97
CA LEU A 9 -7.80 -10.10 32.85
C LEU A 9 -8.28 -9.56 31.50
N VAL A 10 -8.63 -8.28 31.38
CA VAL A 10 -9.19 -7.73 30.11
C VAL A 10 -8.12 -7.00 29.27
N ALA A 11 -6.93 -6.73 29.82
CA ALA A 11 -5.90 -5.93 29.15
C ALA A 11 -4.98 -6.72 28.20
N ALA A 12 -5.01 -8.05 28.19
CA ALA A 12 -4.07 -8.88 27.43
C ALA A 12 -4.50 -9.21 25.99
N CYS A 13 -5.76 -8.95 25.60
CA CYS A 13 -6.27 -9.31 24.28
C CYS A 13 -6.19 -8.17 23.24
N LEU A 14 -5.83 -6.94 23.63
CA LEU A 14 -5.85 -5.77 22.75
C LEU A 14 -4.53 -5.52 22.01
N THR A 15 -3.46 -6.27 22.30
CA THR A 15 -2.14 -6.07 21.70
C THR A 15 -1.83 -6.97 20.50
N ALA A 16 -2.70 -7.93 20.17
CA ALA A 16 -2.51 -8.84 19.03
C ALA A 16 -3.17 -8.35 17.72
N ALA A 17 -4.10 -7.40 17.80
CA ALA A 17 -4.76 -6.81 16.64
C ALA A 17 -3.81 -6.09 15.64
N PRO A 18 -2.80 -5.30 16.07
CA PRO A 18 -1.93 -4.61 15.10
C PRO A 18 -1.05 -5.57 14.30
N ALA A 19 -0.50 -6.62 14.91
CA ALA A 19 0.36 -7.58 14.22
C ALA A 19 -0.39 -8.42 13.16
N LEU A 20 -1.65 -8.77 13.44
CA LEU A 20 -2.52 -9.45 12.45
C LEU A 20 -2.94 -8.52 11.30
N ALA A 21 -3.13 -7.24 11.57
CA ALA A 21 -3.45 -6.26 10.54
C ALA A 21 -2.24 -6.00 9.62
N GLU A 22 -1.03 -5.95 10.17
CA GLU A 22 0.23 -5.81 9.42
C GLU A 22 0.47 -7.01 8.49
N ASP A 23 0.32 -8.23 8.99
CA ASP A 23 0.40 -9.46 8.17
C ASP A 23 -0.64 -9.47 7.02
N ARG A 24 -1.88 -9.07 7.32
CA ARG A 24 -2.92 -8.96 6.28
C ARG A 24 -2.58 -7.90 5.23
N SER A 25 -2.06 -6.75 5.63
CA SER A 25 -1.64 -5.70 4.71
C SER A 25 -0.53 -6.15 3.78
N GLU A 26 0.49 -6.84 4.30
CA GLU A 26 1.59 -7.38 3.52
C GLU A 26 1.11 -8.43 2.52
N GLN A 27 0.20 -9.32 2.93
CA GLN A 27 -0.42 -10.30 2.03
C GLN A 27 -1.19 -9.63 0.89
N VAL A 28 -2.01 -8.62 1.20
CA VAL A 28 -2.75 -7.86 0.19
C VAL A 28 -1.80 -7.14 -0.75
N ALA A 29 -0.78 -6.45 -0.22
CA ALA A 29 0.21 -5.74 -1.03
C ALA A 29 0.98 -6.70 -1.94
N SER A 30 1.45 -7.84 -1.42
CA SER A 30 2.15 -8.86 -2.20
C SER A 30 1.28 -9.40 -3.33
N CYS A 31 0.00 -9.69 -3.06
CA CYS A 31 -0.95 -10.07 -4.09
C CYS A 31 -1.11 -8.97 -5.15
N MET A 32 -1.32 -7.71 -4.75
CA MET A 32 -1.47 -6.60 -5.68
C MET A 32 -0.23 -6.42 -6.56
N ILE A 33 0.97 -6.54 -5.97
CA ILE A 33 2.25 -6.51 -6.69
C ILE A 33 2.32 -7.63 -7.73
N SER A 34 1.91 -8.85 -7.38
CA SER A 34 1.91 -9.99 -8.33
C SER A 34 0.95 -9.79 -9.52
N HIS A 35 -0.05 -8.92 -9.35
CA HIS A 35 -1.00 -8.51 -10.39
C HIS A 35 -0.71 -7.13 -10.99
N ALA A 36 0.41 -6.50 -10.63
CA ALA A 36 0.78 -5.20 -11.16
C ALA A 36 1.04 -5.31 -12.66
N THR A 37 0.61 -4.30 -13.40
CA THR A 37 0.76 -4.22 -14.85
C THR A 37 1.75 -3.13 -15.25
N GLU A 38 2.23 -3.18 -16.49
CA GLU A 38 3.03 -2.09 -17.04
C GLU A 38 2.26 -0.75 -17.09
N ALA A 39 0.93 -0.78 -17.09
CA ALA A 39 0.12 0.42 -16.98
C ALA A 39 0.24 1.06 -15.58
N ASP A 40 0.27 0.24 -14.52
CA ASP A 40 0.46 0.73 -13.15
C ASP A 40 1.84 1.38 -12.98
N ILE A 41 2.89 0.75 -13.54
CA ILE A 41 4.25 1.29 -13.54
C ILE A 41 4.32 2.61 -14.34
N ALA A 42 3.68 2.67 -15.51
CA ALA A 42 3.62 3.89 -16.32
C ALA A 42 2.88 5.04 -15.60
N GLN A 43 1.77 4.73 -14.92
CA GLN A 43 1.04 5.69 -14.10
C GLN A 43 1.88 6.19 -12.92
N MET A 44 2.59 5.29 -12.22
CA MET A 44 3.50 5.68 -11.15
C MET A 44 4.62 6.59 -11.66
N LYS A 45 5.24 6.25 -12.81
CA LYS A 45 6.25 7.10 -13.44
C LYS A 45 5.70 8.47 -13.77
N GLN A 46 4.50 8.54 -14.35
CA GLN A 46 3.85 9.81 -14.67
C GLN A 46 3.55 10.62 -13.42
N LEU A 47 3.05 9.98 -12.36
CA LEU A 47 2.81 10.61 -11.06
C LEU A 47 4.10 11.23 -10.51
N MET A 48 5.19 10.48 -10.47
CA MET A 48 6.49 10.96 -9.99
C MET A 48 7.00 12.15 -10.80
N LEU A 49 6.91 12.10 -12.13
CA LEU A 49 7.31 13.20 -13.01
C LEU A 49 6.47 14.46 -12.78
N LEU A 50 5.15 14.32 -12.66
CA LEU A 50 4.25 15.45 -12.40
C LEU A 50 4.49 16.06 -11.02
N ALA A 51 4.74 15.23 -10.00
CA ALA A 51 5.08 15.68 -8.66
C ALA A 51 6.40 16.47 -8.63
N LEU A 52 7.44 15.98 -9.32
CA LEU A 52 8.73 16.66 -9.46
C LEU A 52 8.63 17.99 -10.24
N GLN A 53 7.64 18.12 -11.12
CA GLN A 53 7.33 19.36 -11.84
C GLN A 53 6.39 20.31 -11.08
N GLU A 54 6.06 20.00 -9.83
CA GLU A 54 5.11 20.76 -9.00
C GLU A 54 3.69 20.89 -9.61
N LYS A 55 3.33 19.99 -10.54
CA LYS A 55 2.02 19.96 -11.21
C LYS A 55 0.97 19.24 -10.37
N LYS A 56 0.60 19.86 -9.25
CA LYS A 56 -0.26 19.24 -8.22
C LYS A 56 -1.61 18.75 -8.75
N SER A 57 -2.28 19.51 -9.62
CA SER A 57 -3.63 19.14 -10.10
C SER A 57 -3.59 17.87 -10.95
N GLU A 58 -2.64 17.81 -11.88
CA GLU A 58 -2.42 16.69 -12.78
C GLU A 58 -1.91 15.46 -12.01
N ALA A 59 -0.97 15.66 -11.08
CA ALA A 59 -0.47 14.60 -10.21
C ALA A 59 -1.62 13.99 -9.38
N THR A 60 -2.52 14.82 -8.85
CA THR A 60 -3.69 14.33 -8.09
C THR A 60 -4.62 13.50 -8.97
N GLY A 61 -4.83 13.90 -10.23
CA GLY A 61 -5.62 13.14 -11.19
C GLY A 61 -5.02 11.76 -11.49
N VAL A 62 -3.71 11.69 -11.74
CA VAL A 62 -3.01 10.43 -11.99
C VAL A 62 -3.00 9.55 -10.73
N LEU A 63 -2.76 10.12 -9.54
CA LEU A 63 -2.83 9.39 -8.28
C LEU A 63 -4.23 8.78 -8.06
N GLY A 64 -5.29 9.54 -8.34
CA GLY A 64 -6.67 9.03 -8.26
C GLY A 64 -6.93 7.85 -9.19
N ALA A 65 -6.46 7.93 -10.44
CA ALA A 65 -6.57 6.82 -11.40
C ALA A 65 -5.79 5.57 -10.96
N LEU A 66 -4.58 5.76 -10.43
CA LEU A 66 -3.76 4.67 -9.90
C LEU A 66 -4.44 4.02 -8.68
N MET A 67 -4.96 4.82 -7.74
CA MET A 67 -5.68 4.30 -6.58
C MET A 67 -6.95 3.55 -6.96
N LEU A 68 -7.69 4.00 -7.98
CA LEU A 68 -8.85 3.28 -8.48
C LEU A 68 -8.46 1.92 -9.06
N THR A 69 -7.43 1.89 -9.90
CA THR A 69 -6.94 0.64 -10.52
C THR A 69 -6.43 -0.33 -9.47
N ALA A 70 -5.65 0.17 -8.52
CA ALA A 70 -5.15 -0.61 -7.39
C ALA A 70 -6.28 -1.14 -6.50
N GLY A 71 -7.32 -0.33 -6.22
CA GLY A 71 -8.50 -0.75 -5.48
C GLY A 71 -9.33 -1.82 -6.20
N LEU A 72 -9.44 -1.73 -7.53
CA LEU A 72 -10.07 -2.78 -8.35
C LEU A 72 -9.25 -4.07 -8.32
N SER A 73 -7.92 -3.99 -8.36
CA SER A 73 -7.05 -5.16 -8.23
C SER A 73 -7.18 -5.80 -6.83
N ALA A 74 -7.15 -4.97 -5.78
CA ALA A 74 -7.28 -5.42 -4.41
C ALA A 74 -8.60 -6.14 -4.13
N SER A 75 -9.71 -5.58 -4.62
CA SER A 75 -11.05 -6.17 -4.45
C SER A 75 -11.31 -7.37 -5.37
N GLY A 76 -10.86 -7.29 -6.63
CA GLY A 76 -11.12 -8.33 -7.63
C GLY A 76 -10.20 -9.55 -7.51
N ASN A 77 -8.94 -9.36 -7.13
CA ASN A 77 -7.92 -10.42 -7.16
C ASN A 77 -7.38 -10.77 -5.77
N CYS A 78 -7.37 -9.82 -4.84
CA CYS A 78 -6.68 -9.98 -3.54
C CYS A 78 -7.62 -10.11 -2.34
N GLY A 79 -8.92 -10.26 -2.59
CA GLY A 79 -9.91 -10.57 -1.56
C GLY A 79 -10.10 -9.45 -0.53
N VAL A 80 -9.87 -8.20 -0.92
CA VAL A 80 -10.20 -7.03 -0.09
C VAL A 80 -11.68 -6.72 -0.22
N GLY A 81 -12.41 -6.85 0.88
CA GLY A 81 -13.82 -6.49 0.97
C GLY A 81 -14.04 -4.98 0.99
N PHE A 82 -15.26 -4.54 0.63
CA PHE A 82 -15.63 -3.12 0.68
C PHE A 82 -15.50 -2.50 2.09
N ASN A 83 -15.65 -3.29 3.15
CA ASN A 83 -15.47 -2.88 4.54
C ASN A 83 -14.00 -2.73 4.95
N GLU A 84 -13.07 -3.25 4.16
CA GLU A 84 -11.63 -3.11 4.38
C GLU A 84 -11.05 -1.89 3.66
N VAL A 85 -11.74 -1.38 2.63
CA VAL A 85 -11.35 -0.16 1.91
C VAL A 85 -11.43 1.05 2.86
N GLY A 86 -10.33 1.81 2.95
CA GLY A 86 -10.21 2.95 3.87
C GLY A 86 -9.87 2.57 5.31
N THR A 87 -9.59 1.30 5.59
CA THR A 87 -9.01 0.89 6.86
C THR A 87 -7.49 1.11 6.86
N PRO A 88 -6.85 1.26 8.04
CA PRO A 88 -5.39 1.32 8.13
C PRO A 88 -4.67 0.12 7.49
N MET A 89 -5.31 -1.07 7.49
CA MET A 89 -4.78 -2.25 6.82
C MET A 89 -4.64 -2.01 5.31
N PHE A 90 -5.70 -1.49 4.68
CA PHE A 90 -5.70 -1.22 3.25
C PHE A 90 -4.78 -0.04 2.89
N GLU A 91 -4.72 1.00 3.72
CA GLU A 91 -3.80 2.13 3.53
C GLU A 91 -2.34 1.67 3.56
N TYR A 92 -1.98 0.78 4.49
CA TYR A 92 -0.63 0.23 4.56
C TYR A 92 -0.31 -0.68 3.36
N ALA A 93 -1.27 -1.51 2.92
CA ALA A 93 -1.11 -2.32 1.72
C ALA A 93 -0.89 -1.47 0.45
N MET A 94 -1.68 -0.40 0.30
CA MET A 94 -1.54 0.57 -0.79
C MET A 94 -0.20 1.30 -0.76
N ARG A 95 0.32 1.60 0.43
CA ARG A 95 1.65 2.18 0.60
C ARG A 95 2.74 1.23 0.10
N LEU A 96 2.74 -0.03 0.56
CA LEU A 96 3.71 -1.03 0.12
C LEU A 96 3.66 -1.26 -1.39
N TYR A 97 2.44 -1.32 -1.95
CA TYR A 97 2.22 -1.40 -3.40
C TYR A 97 2.82 -0.19 -4.13
N GLY A 98 2.56 1.03 -3.65
CA GLY A 98 3.12 2.25 -4.22
C GLY A 98 4.65 2.33 -4.10
N GLU A 99 5.22 1.92 -2.97
CA GLU A 99 6.67 1.84 -2.77
C GLU A 99 7.30 0.86 -3.79
N HIS A 100 6.70 -0.30 -4.01
CA HIS A 100 7.18 -1.25 -5.01
C HIS A 100 7.16 -0.65 -6.43
N LEU A 101 6.04 -0.06 -6.85
CA LEU A 101 5.96 0.57 -8.18
C LEU A 101 6.99 1.71 -8.33
N GLY A 102 7.18 2.52 -7.29
CA GLY A 102 8.15 3.60 -7.27
C GLY A 102 9.58 3.10 -7.40
N THR A 103 9.93 2.02 -6.69
CA THR A 103 11.22 1.34 -6.83
C THR A 103 11.44 0.88 -8.26
N VAL A 104 10.49 0.13 -8.85
CA VAL A 104 10.62 -0.36 -10.24
C VAL A 104 10.85 0.80 -11.23
N VAL A 105 10.17 1.93 -11.07
CA VAL A 105 10.39 3.12 -11.90
C VAL A 105 11.80 3.67 -11.72
N LEU A 106 12.28 3.77 -10.49
CA LEU A 106 13.60 4.30 -10.18
C LEU A 106 14.71 3.39 -10.71
N GLU A 107 14.63 2.08 -10.47
CA GLU A 107 15.59 1.07 -10.95
C GLU A 107 15.72 1.14 -12.48
N ARG A 108 14.60 1.08 -13.19
CA ARG A 108 14.58 1.19 -14.66
C ARG A 108 15.12 2.52 -15.17
N SER A 109 14.94 3.59 -14.39
CA SER A 109 15.49 4.91 -14.75
C SER A 109 17.01 4.96 -14.56
N LEU A 110 17.54 4.33 -13.50
CA LEU A 110 18.97 4.25 -13.24
C LEU A 110 19.67 3.36 -14.28
N GLU A 111 19.08 2.22 -14.62
CA GLU A 111 19.54 1.36 -15.72
C GLU A 111 19.58 2.13 -17.05
N ALA A 112 18.56 2.92 -17.36
CA ALA A 112 18.53 3.72 -18.58
C ALA A 112 19.59 4.85 -18.62
N MET A 113 20.16 5.21 -17.47
CA MET A 113 21.24 6.19 -17.35
C MET A 113 22.63 5.53 -17.28
N ASP A 114 22.73 4.20 -17.48
CA ASP A 114 23.94 3.39 -17.29
C ASP A 114 24.58 3.55 -15.90
N LEU A 115 23.80 3.89 -14.88
CA LEU A 115 24.28 4.00 -13.51
C LEU A 115 24.17 2.64 -12.82
N PRO A 116 25.27 2.05 -12.33
CA PRO A 116 25.19 0.79 -11.60
C PRO A 116 24.45 1.03 -10.28
N MET A 117 23.41 0.24 -10.02
CA MET A 117 22.93 0.04 -8.65
C MET A 117 23.76 -1.07 -8.01
N GLN A 118 24.57 -0.70 -7.01
CA GLN A 118 25.24 -1.65 -6.11
C GLN A 118 24.52 -1.69 -4.78
#